data_AF-A0A959T3H0-F1
#
_entry.id   AF-A0A959T3H0-F1
#
_cell.length_a   1.000
_cell.length_b   1.000
_cell.length_c   1.000
_cell.angle_alpha   90.00
_cell.angle_beta   90.00
_cell.angle_gamma   90.00
#
_symmetry.space_group_name_H-M   'P 1'
#
loop_
_entity.id
_entity.type
_entity.pdbx_description
1 polymer ?
#
loop_
_entity_poly.entity_id
_entity_poly.type
_entity_poly.pdbx_seq_one_letter_code
_entity_poly.pdbx_strand_id
1 'polypeptide(L)'
;MGSFAETRIMEPRDPGTTDRTLFLALGLLLIYGTFVIIWGFIRVERRAEHLATVELERALEVATARIERTLSPVLADLDRFALKVAKDDTIRPAELLEFGTPLLQGQQAYLAVKLADDDGNELTLCRQDTSWLLFQAEKGSVAGPPLVWSARDPRTPLADWRITLADS
;
A
#
# COMPACT_ATOMS: atom_id res chain seq x y z
N MET A 1 30.86 18.24 -101.50
CA MET A 1 31.54 18.65 -100.26
C MET A 1 30.80 19.87 -99.71
N GLY A 2 30.38 19.82 -98.44
CA GLY A 2 29.73 20.94 -97.74
C GLY A 2 28.35 20.60 -97.16
N SER A 3 28.30 19.68 -96.19
CA SER A 3 27.10 19.32 -95.44
C SER A 3 26.84 20.35 -94.33
N PHE A 4 25.63 20.91 -94.35
CA PHE A 4 24.86 21.63 -93.33
C PHE A 4 25.56 22.07 -92.03
N ALA A 5 25.66 23.38 -91.86
CA ALA A 5 25.83 24.03 -90.57
C ALA A 5 24.54 23.88 -89.74
N GLU A 6 24.58 23.03 -88.74
CA GLU A 6 23.52 22.82 -87.76
C GLU A 6 23.50 24.02 -86.78
N THR A 7 22.57 24.94 -86.98
CA THR A 7 22.34 26.06 -86.06
C THR A 7 21.53 25.54 -84.87
N ARG A 8 22.21 25.16 -83.78
CA ARG A 8 21.54 24.91 -82.50
C ARG A 8 20.99 26.23 -81.96
N ILE A 9 19.68 26.37 -82.02
CA ILE A 9 18.94 27.40 -81.30
C ILE A 9 19.15 27.13 -79.81
N MET A 10 19.87 28.03 -79.16
CA MET A 10 20.09 28.01 -77.72
C MET A 10 18.79 28.47 -77.06
N GLU A 11 18.03 27.51 -76.55
CA GLU A 11 16.79 27.74 -75.82
C GLU A 11 17.10 28.55 -74.55
N PRO A 12 16.44 29.70 -74.31
CA PRO A 12 16.68 30.49 -73.12
C PRO A 12 16.17 29.73 -71.90
N ARG A 13 17.11 29.22 -71.09
CA ARG A 13 16.78 28.60 -69.80
C ARG A 13 16.29 29.69 -68.85
N ASP A 14 14.97 29.75 -68.69
CA ASP A 14 14.27 30.74 -67.88
C ASP A 14 14.69 30.65 -66.40
N PRO A 15 15.48 31.62 -65.88
CA PRO A 15 16.11 31.52 -64.56
C PRO A 15 15.13 31.70 -63.40
N GLY A 16 13.90 32.19 -63.64
CA GLY A 16 12.93 32.52 -62.58
C GLY A 16 12.11 31.34 -62.03
N THR A 17 12.03 30.22 -62.74
CA THR A 17 11.20 29.06 -62.35
C THR A 17 11.91 28.13 -61.37
N THR A 18 13.23 27.97 -61.53
CA THR A 18 14.03 27.06 -60.69
C THR A 18 14.10 27.57 -59.24
N ASP A 19 14.36 28.87 -59.06
CA ASP A 19 14.41 29.49 -57.73
C ASP A 19 13.05 29.40 -57.02
N ARG A 20 11.95 29.65 -57.73
CA ARG A 20 10.58 29.56 -57.18
C ARG A 20 10.22 28.14 -56.73
N THR A 21 10.62 27.13 -57.50
CA THR A 21 10.42 25.71 -57.12
C THR A 21 11.27 25.30 -55.92
N LEU A 22 12.50 25.83 -55.79
CA LEU A 22 13.37 25.57 -54.63
C LEU A 22 12.80 26.21 -53.35
N PHE A 23 12.31 27.45 -53.42
CA PHE A 23 11.65 28.08 -52.27
C PHE A 23 10.38 27.34 -51.83
N LEU A 24 9.59 26.85 -52.78
CA LEU A 24 8.40 26.03 -52.47
C LEU A 24 8.79 24.69 -51.84
N ALA A 25 9.83 24.02 -52.37
CA ALA A 25 10.32 22.77 -51.82
C ALA A 25 10.90 22.94 -50.42
N LEU A 26 11.65 24.02 -50.18
CA LEU A 26 12.20 24.36 -48.86
C LEU A 26 11.08 24.68 -47.84
N GLY A 27 10.06 25.43 -48.27
CA GLY A 27 8.88 25.72 -47.46
C GLY A 27 8.09 24.46 -47.10
N LEU A 28 7.88 23.56 -48.06
CA LEU A 28 7.24 22.26 -47.81
C LEU A 28 8.06 21.37 -46.88
N LEU A 29 9.38 21.35 -47.03
CA LEU A 29 10.29 20.60 -46.14
C LEU A 29 10.20 21.13 -44.71
N LEU A 30 10.17 22.46 -44.54
CA LEU A 30 10.01 23.10 -43.23
C LEU A 30 8.67 22.75 -42.59
N ILE A 31 7.57 22.88 -43.35
CA ILE A 31 6.23 22.52 -42.87
C ILE A 31 6.17 21.04 -42.47
N TYR A 32 6.74 20.16 -43.28
CA TYR A 32 6.81 18.74 -42.99
C TYR A 32 7.65 18.45 -41.74
N GLY A 33 8.80 19.10 -41.58
CA GLY A 33 9.64 18.99 -40.39
C GLY A 33 8.91 19.44 -39.12
N THR A 34 8.25 20.60 -39.17
CA THR A 34 7.43 21.11 -38.05
C THR A 34 6.29 20.15 -37.73
N PHE A 35 5.60 19.61 -38.73
CA PHE A 35 4.53 18.65 -38.54
C PHE A 35 5.02 17.37 -37.86
N VAL A 36 6.17 16.82 -38.27
CA VAL A 36 6.77 15.62 -37.65
C VAL A 36 7.17 15.88 -36.19
N ILE A 37 7.73 17.05 -35.88
CA ILE A 37 8.11 17.42 -34.50
C ILE A 37 6.86 17.51 -33.61
N ILE A 38 5.81 18.22 -34.08
CA ILE A 38 4.54 18.36 -33.35
C ILE A 38 3.90 16.98 -33.14
N TRP A 39 3.88 16.15 -34.18
CA TRP A 39 3.35 14.78 -34.09
C TRP A 39 4.14 13.92 -33.11
N GLY A 40 5.47 14.05 -33.10
CA GLY A 40 6.35 13.41 -32.14
C GLY A 40 6.01 13.79 -30.70
N PHE A 41 5.87 15.09 -30.43
CA PHE A 41 5.51 15.61 -29.10
C PHE A 41 4.16 15.08 -28.60
N ILE A 42 3.10 15.17 -29.42
CA ILE A 42 1.76 14.67 -29.06
C ILE A 42 1.81 13.16 -28.75
N ARG A 43 2.59 12.40 -29.51
CA ARG A 43 2.73 10.95 -29.30
C ARG A 43 3.51 10.61 -28.03
N VAL A 44 4.46 11.45 -27.62
CA VAL A 44 5.24 11.28 -26.40
C VAL A 44 4.41 11.60 -25.16
N GLU A 45 3.65 12.69 -25.16
CA GLU A 45 2.75 13.04 -24.05
C GLU A 45 1.69 11.96 -23.80
N ARG A 46 1.04 11.46 -24.86
CA ARG A 46 0.08 10.35 -24.73
C ARG A 46 0.72 9.08 -24.18
N ARG A 47 2.00 8.82 -24.47
CA ARG A 47 2.73 7.68 -23.90
C ARG A 47 3.09 7.91 -22.44
N ALA A 48 3.44 9.13 -22.05
CA ALA A 48 3.76 9.48 -20.67
C ALA A 48 2.54 9.35 -19.76
N GLU A 49 1.36 9.80 -20.20
CA GLU A 49 0.11 9.64 -19.46
C GLU A 49 -0.24 8.15 -19.26
N HIS A 50 -0.15 7.33 -20.31
CA HIS A 50 -0.39 5.90 -20.19
C HIS A 50 0.62 5.17 -19.30
N LEU A 51 1.89 5.58 -19.30
CA LEU A 51 2.89 5.02 -18.40
C LEU A 51 2.60 5.41 -16.94
N ALA A 52 2.23 6.67 -16.69
CA ALA A 52 1.89 7.15 -15.35
C ALA A 52 0.65 6.45 -14.78
N THR A 53 -0.40 6.23 -15.60
CA THR A 53 -1.60 5.50 -15.15
C THR A 53 -1.30 4.04 -14.86
N VAL A 54 -0.51 3.37 -15.71
CA VAL A 54 -0.14 1.96 -15.53
C VAL A 54 0.76 1.77 -14.30
N GLU A 55 1.68 2.70 -14.05
CA GLU A 55 2.52 2.67 -12.85
C GLU A 55 1.69 2.90 -11.58
N LEU A 56 0.73 3.82 -11.61
CA LEU A 56 -0.17 4.08 -10.49
C LEU A 56 -1.08 2.86 -10.21
N GLU A 57 -1.67 2.26 -11.23
CA GLU A 57 -2.49 1.05 -11.10
C GLU A 57 -1.69 -0.10 -10.50
N ARG A 58 -0.48 -0.35 -11.00
CA ARG A 58 0.41 -1.37 -10.43
C ARG A 58 0.80 -1.07 -8.99
N ALA A 59 1.08 0.19 -8.66
CA ALA A 59 1.38 0.58 -7.30
C ALA A 59 0.18 0.33 -6.37
N LEU A 60 -1.03 0.61 -6.85
CA LEU A 60 -2.27 0.38 -6.11
C LEU A 60 -2.57 -1.11 -5.92
N GLU A 61 -2.38 -1.93 -6.96
CA GLU A 61 -2.51 -3.40 -6.88
C GLU A 61 -1.52 -3.99 -5.88
N VAL A 62 -0.25 -3.57 -5.94
CA VAL A 62 0.80 -4.04 -5.02
C VAL A 62 0.49 -3.61 -3.59
N ALA A 63 0.04 -2.37 -3.38
CA ALA A 63 -0.33 -1.88 -2.06
C ALA A 63 -1.51 -2.68 -1.49
N THR A 64 -2.54 -2.93 -2.30
CA THR A 64 -3.73 -3.70 -1.91
C THR A 64 -3.35 -5.14 -1.56
N ALA A 65 -2.59 -5.81 -2.44
CA ALA A 65 -2.11 -7.17 -2.19
C ALA A 65 -1.23 -7.26 -0.94
N ARG A 66 -0.44 -6.22 -0.64
CA ARG A 66 0.36 -6.15 0.58
C ARG A 66 -0.51 -6.01 1.82
N ILE A 67 -1.51 -5.13 1.79
CA ILE A 67 -2.47 -4.96 2.88
C ILE A 67 -3.21 -6.27 3.14
N GLU A 68 -3.72 -6.93 2.10
CA GLU A 68 -4.43 -8.19 2.22
C GLU A 68 -3.55 -9.30 2.82
N ARG A 69 -2.30 -9.43 2.35
CA ARG A 69 -1.33 -10.38 2.92
C ARG A 69 -1.03 -10.10 4.40
N THR A 70 -1.04 -8.84 4.83
CA THR A 70 -0.81 -8.47 6.22
C THR A 70 -2.05 -8.71 7.09
N LEU A 71 -3.26 -8.43 6.58
CA LEU A 71 -4.50 -8.55 7.36
C LEU A 71 -5.07 -9.97 7.39
N SER A 72 -4.91 -10.75 6.33
CA SER A 72 -5.40 -12.13 6.25
C SER A 72 -5.00 -13.01 7.45
N PRO A 73 -3.73 -13.04 7.91
CA PRO A 73 -3.37 -13.81 9.10
C PRO A 73 -4.01 -13.25 10.38
N VAL A 74 -4.16 -11.93 10.48
CA VAL A 74 -4.82 -11.28 11.64
C VAL A 74 -6.28 -11.69 11.74
N LEU A 75 -6.99 -11.71 10.61
CA LEU A 75 -8.39 -12.16 10.56
C LEU A 75 -8.51 -13.64 10.93
N ALA A 76 -7.61 -14.49 10.45
CA ALA A 76 -7.61 -15.91 10.79
C ALA A 76 -7.34 -16.15 12.29
N ASP A 77 -6.44 -15.37 12.87
CA ASP A 77 -6.15 -15.40 14.30
C ASP A 77 -7.36 -14.94 15.13
N LEU A 78 -8.01 -13.83 14.72
CA LEU A 78 -9.23 -13.31 15.37
C LEU A 78 -10.39 -14.30 15.29
N ASP A 79 -10.59 -14.97 14.16
CA ASP A 79 -11.67 -15.94 13.99
C ASP A 79 -11.48 -17.17 14.90
N ARG A 80 -10.25 -17.70 14.95
CA ARG A 80 -9.90 -18.79 15.90
C ARG A 80 -10.11 -18.37 17.34
N PHE A 81 -9.73 -17.14 17.66
CA PHE A 81 -9.88 -16.59 18.99
C PHE A 81 -11.36 -16.41 19.37
N ALA A 82 -12.17 -15.85 18.47
CA ALA A 82 -13.61 -15.70 18.65
C ALA A 82 -14.31 -17.05 18.82
N LEU A 83 -13.94 -18.07 18.04
CA LEU A 83 -14.49 -19.43 18.18
C LEU A 83 -14.16 -20.05 19.55
N LYS A 84 -12.96 -19.80 20.08
CA LYS A 84 -12.56 -20.28 21.40
C LYS A 84 -13.35 -19.59 22.50
N VAL A 85 -13.50 -18.27 22.42
CA VAL A 85 -14.27 -17.47 23.37
C VAL A 85 -15.76 -17.83 23.32
N ALA A 86 -16.34 -17.99 22.13
CA ALA A 86 -17.75 -18.34 21.96
C ALA A 86 -18.11 -19.73 22.52
N LYS A 87 -17.13 -20.63 22.65
CA LYS A 87 -17.35 -21.96 23.25
C LYS A 87 -17.40 -21.90 24.78
N ASP A 88 -16.60 -21.02 25.37
CA ASP A 88 -16.44 -20.87 26.81
C ASP A 88 -17.09 -19.53 27.19
N ASP A 89 -18.41 -19.53 27.43
CA ASP A 89 -19.30 -18.37 27.68
C ASP A 89 -18.75 -17.36 28.71
N THR A 90 -17.87 -17.82 29.59
CA THR A 90 -17.07 -16.99 30.50
C THR A 90 -15.60 -17.41 30.45
N ILE A 91 -14.73 -16.53 29.98
CA ILE A 91 -13.28 -16.74 29.97
C ILE A 91 -12.68 -16.27 31.29
N ARG A 92 -11.95 -17.15 31.97
CA ARG A 92 -11.24 -16.79 33.21
C ARG A 92 -9.88 -16.13 32.94
N PRO A 93 -9.34 -15.33 33.88
CA PRO A 93 -8.01 -14.71 33.77
C PRO A 93 -6.89 -15.71 33.40
N ALA A 94 -6.89 -16.89 34.03
CA ALA A 94 -5.90 -17.94 33.75
C ALA A 94 -6.03 -18.53 32.34
N GLU A 95 -7.26 -18.65 31.83
CA GLU A 95 -7.51 -19.17 30.49
C GLU A 95 -7.03 -18.14 29.46
N LEU A 96 -7.34 -16.84 29.64
CA LEU A 96 -6.82 -15.77 28.79
C LEU A 96 -5.29 -15.77 28.74
N LEU A 97 -4.63 -16.05 29.86
CA LEU A 97 -3.19 -16.17 29.87
C LEU A 97 -2.72 -17.34 29.01
N GLU A 98 -3.36 -18.51 29.12
CA GLU A 98 -2.99 -19.73 28.41
C GLU A 98 -3.13 -19.60 26.89
N PHE A 99 -4.25 -19.05 26.40
CA PHE A 99 -4.47 -18.92 24.95
C PHE A 99 -4.00 -17.58 24.37
N GLY A 100 -4.03 -16.50 25.15
CA GLY A 100 -3.66 -15.16 24.70
C GLY A 100 -2.15 -14.94 24.62
N THR A 101 -1.38 -15.61 25.48
CA THR A 101 0.09 -15.52 25.45
C THR A 101 0.68 -16.03 24.14
N PRO A 102 0.34 -17.23 23.63
CA PRO A 102 0.85 -17.71 22.35
C PRO A 102 0.55 -16.76 21.19
N LEU A 103 -0.63 -16.13 21.19
CA LEU A 103 -1.04 -15.17 20.17
C LEU A 103 -0.14 -13.92 20.19
N LEU A 104 0.03 -13.32 21.37
CA LEU A 104 0.89 -12.15 21.58
C LEU A 104 2.38 -12.47 21.36
N GLN A 105 2.80 -13.72 21.58
CA GLN A 105 4.16 -14.19 21.27
C GLN A 105 4.37 -14.44 19.78
N GLY A 106 3.38 -14.95 19.07
CA GLY A 106 3.46 -15.31 17.65
C GLY A 106 3.57 -14.11 16.71
N GLN A 107 2.95 -12.97 17.06
CA GLN A 107 3.07 -11.73 16.29
C GLN A 107 3.48 -10.55 17.15
N GLN A 108 4.61 -9.92 16.82
CA GLN A 108 5.08 -8.72 17.54
C GLN A 108 4.17 -7.51 17.39
N ALA A 109 3.35 -7.47 16.33
CA ALA A 109 2.43 -6.36 16.08
C ALA A 109 1.27 -6.31 17.10
N TYR A 110 0.97 -7.42 17.76
CA TYR A 110 -0.08 -7.46 18.77
C TYR A 110 0.45 -6.96 20.12
N LEU A 111 -0.14 -5.88 20.60
CA LEU A 111 0.24 -5.26 21.88
C LEU A 111 -0.62 -5.78 23.04
N ALA A 112 -1.89 -6.08 22.77
CA ALA A 112 -2.83 -6.53 23.77
C ALA A 112 -3.96 -7.37 23.17
N VAL A 113 -4.58 -8.15 24.02
CA VAL A 113 -5.82 -8.89 23.77
C VAL A 113 -6.82 -8.42 24.81
N LYS A 114 -7.97 -7.93 24.36
CA LYS A 114 -9.04 -7.43 25.23
C LYS A 114 -10.34 -8.19 24.96
N LEU A 115 -10.95 -8.66 26.03
CA LEU A 115 -12.27 -9.28 26.06
C LEU A 115 -13.20 -8.39 26.87
N ALA A 116 -14.45 -8.29 26.44
CA ALA A 116 -15.52 -7.65 27.19
C ALA A 116 -16.76 -8.54 27.08
N ASP A 117 -17.46 -8.73 28.20
CA ASP A 117 -18.77 -9.40 28.22
C ASP A 117 -19.93 -8.40 28.06
N ASP A 118 -21.14 -8.92 27.96
CA ASP A 118 -22.36 -8.12 27.81
C ASP A 118 -22.68 -7.27 29.05
N ASP A 119 -22.17 -7.67 30.22
CA ASP A 119 -22.29 -6.92 31.48
C ASP A 119 -21.24 -5.80 31.59
N GLY A 120 -20.35 -5.69 30.61
CA GLY A 120 -19.29 -4.69 30.53
C GLY A 120 -18.06 -5.03 31.36
N ASN A 121 -17.92 -6.25 31.88
CA ASN A 121 -16.68 -6.67 32.52
C ASN A 121 -15.60 -6.89 31.46
N GLU A 122 -14.42 -6.33 31.71
CA GLU A 122 -13.31 -6.35 30.78
C GLU A 122 -12.16 -7.19 31.33
N LEU A 123 -11.58 -8.01 30.47
CA LEU A 123 -10.38 -8.77 30.75
C LEU A 123 -9.35 -8.49 29.65
N THR A 124 -8.19 -7.96 30.02
CA THR A 124 -7.17 -7.53 29.06
C THR A 124 -5.82 -8.13 29.38
N LEU A 125 -5.19 -8.80 28.43
CA LEU A 125 -3.80 -9.25 28.52
C LEU A 125 -2.94 -8.35 27.62
N CYS A 126 -1.98 -7.66 28.21
CA CYS A 126 -1.06 -6.76 27.53
C CYS A 126 0.38 -7.26 27.61
N ARG A 127 1.12 -7.07 26.51
CA ARG A 127 2.57 -7.12 26.51
C ARG A 127 3.12 -5.76 26.94
N GLN A 128 4.01 -5.76 27.91
CA GLN A 128 4.93 -4.67 28.21
C GLN A 128 6.36 -5.11 27.89
N ASP A 129 7.26 -4.15 27.63
CA ASP A 129 8.62 -4.39 27.14
C ASP A 129 9.35 -5.60 27.77
N THR A 130 9.24 -5.75 29.09
CA THR A 130 9.89 -6.84 29.85
C THR A 130 8.92 -7.62 30.75
N SER A 131 7.62 -7.37 30.61
CA SER A 131 6.59 -7.91 31.51
C SER A 131 5.27 -8.15 30.79
N TRP A 132 4.41 -8.90 31.44
CA TRP A 132 3.04 -9.16 31.01
C TRP A 132 2.12 -8.60 32.07
N LEU A 133 1.08 -7.91 31.61
CA LEU A 133 0.06 -7.34 32.46
C LEU A 133 -1.28 -7.95 32.11
N LEU A 134 -1.99 -8.43 33.12
CA LEU A 134 -3.37 -8.87 33.00
C LEU A 134 -4.22 -7.89 33.81
N PHE A 135 -5.23 -7.32 33.17
CA PHE A 135 -6.17 -6.38 33.76
C PHE A 135 -7.54 -7.02 33.81
N GLN A 136 -8.21 -6.90 34.95
CA GLN A 136 -9.63 -7.20 35.06
C GLN A 136 -10.35 -5.97 35.62
N ALA A 137 -11.34 -5.48 34.89
CA ALA A 137 -12.21 -4.40 35.31
C ALA A 137 -13.66 -4.90 35.36
N GLU A 138 -14.33 -4.73 36.49
CA GLU A 138 -15.76 -5.03 36.61
C GLU A 138 -16.55 -3.81 36.11
N LYS A 139 -17.49 -4.00 35.17
CA LYS A 139 -18.24 -2.91 34.51
C LYS A 139 -17.36 -1.83 33.85
N GLY A 140 -16.22 -2.24 33.32
CA GLY A 140 -15.29 -1.41 32.56
C GLY A 140 -14.38 -0.53 33.43
N SER A 141 -13.34 0.03 32.82
CA SER A 141 -12.34 0.85 33.51
C SER A 141 -12.87 2.16 34.11
N VAL A 142 -14.13 2.51 33.82
CA VAL A 142 -14.81 3.72 34.32
C VAL A 142 -15.45 3.50 35.69
N ALA A 143 -15.81 2.25 36.03
CA ALA A 143 -16.57 1.93 37.24
C ALA A 143 -15.69 1.73 38.49
N GLY A 144 -14.38 1.54 38.33
CA GLY A 144 -13.43 1.38 39.42
C GLY A 144 -12.01 1.04 38.95
N PRO A 145 -11.02 1.09 39.84
CA PRO A 145 -9.65 0.74 39.52
C PRO A 145 -9.56 -0.76 39.14
N PRO A 146 -8.96 -1.11 37.98
CA PRO A 146 -8.83 -2.49 37.58
C PRO A 146 -7.89 -3.26 38.52
N LEU A 147 -8.18 -4.57 38.67
CA LEU A 147 -7.23 -5.52 39.23
C LEU A 147 -6.14 -5.78 38.20
N VAL A 148 -4.88 -5.65 38.63
CA VAL A 148 -3.72 -5.84 37.76
C VAL A 148 -2.87 -6.98 38.30
N TRP A 149 -2.64 -7.99 37.47
CA TRP A 149 -1.59 -8.98 37.70
C TRP A 149 -0.42 -8.64 36.80
N SER A 150 0.80 -8.74 37.34
CA SER A 150 2.04 -8.58 36.57
C SER A 150 3.02 -9.73 36.78
N ALA A 151 3.67 -10.15 35.69
CA ALA A 151 4.79 -11.10 35.73
C ALA A 151 5.84 -10.74 34.67
N ARG A 152 7.09 -11.14 34.90
CA ARG A 152 8.17 -11.00 33.89
C ARG A 152 8.09 -12.08 32.82
N ASP A 153 7.71 -13.29 33.20
CA ASP A 153 7.53 -14.43 32.30
C ASP A 153 6.04 -14.75 32.20
N PRO A 154 5.46 -14.85 31.00
CA PRO A 154 4.05 -15.15 30.85
C PRO A 154 3.72 -16.61 31.20
N ARG A 155 4.73 -17.48 31.35
CA ARG A 155 4.57 -18.86 31.81
C ARG A 155 4.52 -18.98 33.33
N THR A 156 4.77 -17.90 34.07
CA THR A 156 4.62 -17.90 35.53
C THR A 156 3.17 -18.27 35.86
N PRO A 157 2.91 -19.24 36.77
CA PRO A 157 1.56 -19.56 37.19
C PRO A 157 0.88 -18.32 37.76
N LEU A 158 -0.40 -18.09 37.46
CA LEU A 158 -1.12 -16.87 37.89
C LEU A 158 -1.06 -16.63 39.41
N ALA A 159 -0.99 -17.70 40.21
CA ALA A 159 -0.84 -17.63 41.67
C ALA A 159 0.45 -16.93 42.13
N ASP A 160 1.49 -16.93 41.29
CA ASP A 160 2.79 -16.33 41.56
C ASP A 160 2.94 -14.93 40.94
N TRP A 161 1.88 -14.40 40.30
CA TRP A 161 1.89 -13.05 39.75
C TRP A 161 1.72 -12.01 40.85
N ARG A 162 2.36 -10.85 40.66
CA ARG A 162 2.18 -9.74 41.58
C ARG A 162 0.84 -9.05 41.30
N ILE A 163 -0.03 -9.03 42.30
CA ILE A 163 -1.32 -8.36 42.24
C ILE A 163 -1.18 -6.93 42.77
N THR A 164 -1.64 -5.96 41.99
CA THR A 164 -1.72 -4.55 42.37
C THR A 164 -3.09 -4.02 41.97
N LEU A 165 -3.65 -3.14 42.80
CA LEU A 165 -4.74 -2.27 42.35
C LEU A 165 -4.10 -1.20 41.46
N ALA A 166 -4.69 -0.92 40.30
CA ALA A 166 -4.27 0.23 39.52
C ALA A 166 -4.70 1.49 40.28
N ASP A 167 -3.75 2.29 40.76
CA ASP A 167 -4.06 3.61 41.31
C ASP A 167 -4.64 4.49 40.18
N SER A 168 -5.82 5.05 40.44
CA SER A 168 -6.61 5.90 39.52
C SER A 168 -5.97 7.26 39.28
#